data_AF-A0A7U0RLM8-F1
#
_entry.id   AF-A0A7U0RLM8-F1
#
_cell.length_a   1.000
_cell.length_b   1.000
_cell.length_c   1.000
_cell.angle_alpha   90.00
_cell.angle_beta   90.00
_cell.angle_gamma   90.00
#
_symmetry.space_group_name_H-M   'P 1'
#
loop_
_entity.id
_entity.type
_entity.pdbx_description
1 polymer ?
#
loop_
_entity_poly.entity_id
_entity_poly.type
_entity_poly.pdbx_seq_one_letter_code
_entity_poly.pdbx_strand_id
1 'polypeptide(L)'
;MEDIKTASTRLILSSAGLILFLGGWASFAESIPIGNLGLKLTSLHVAPIILIAFWLFSWQRFFVLARQSNKPAIDQMIVDKVNSSKLILSVFPPKSFNLPGQVSKHKWGWPHESVPKAAPHDYVSYKRERFKRRFMFQYFGNDSNEEARYVHFGPVASNIKDGDLIPFNTGYWKCIWFELRTLAPRFFDNPIIGFHYFPHIFAWAAFFYVCIWL
;
A
#
# COMPACT_ATOMS: atom_id res chain seq x y z
N MET A 1 16.62 7.90 -15.92
CA MET A 1 15.44 7.74 -15.06
C MET A 1 15.27 9.06 -14.30
N GLU A 2 14.12 9.73 -14.38
CA GLU A 2 13.92 11.00 -13.64
C GLU A 2 13.94 10.74 -12.12
N ASP A 3 14.67 11.57 -11.38
CA ASP A 3 14.72 11.52 -9.92
C ASP A 3 13.40 12.03 -9.32
N ILE A 4 13.03 11.49 -8.15
CA ILE A 4 11.83 11.85 -7.38
C ILE A 4 11.81 13.34 -7.09
N LYS A 5 12.98 13.94 -6.83
CA LYS A 5 13.10 15.39 -6.61
C LYS A 5 12.64 16.17 -7.83
N THR A 6 13.08 15.78 -9.02
CA THR A 6 12.70 16.41 -10.30
C THR A 6 11.21 16.21 -10.61
N ALA A 7 10.68 15.01 -10.36
CA ALA A 7 9.26 14.71 -10.52
C ALA A 7 8.38 15.51 -9.54
N SER A 8 8.82 15.64 -8.28
CA SER A 8 8.15 16.45 -7.25
C SER A 8 8.11 17.92 -7.64
N THR A 9 9.24 18.49 -8.06
CA THR A 9 9.31 19.89 -8.49
C THR A 9 8.38 20.16 -9.67
N ARG A 10 8.34 19.25 -10.65
CA ARG A 10 7.39 19.36 -11.77
C ARG A 10 5.94 19.24 -11.32
N LEU A 11 5.63 18.37 -10.35
CA LEU A 11 4.30 18.24 -9.80
C LEU A 11 3.85 19.53 -9.09
N ILE A 12 4.75 20.13 -8.29
CA ILE A 12 4.48 21.39 -7.60
C ILE A 12 4.26 22.51 -8.61
N LEU A 13 5.14 22.65 -9.60
CA LEU A 13 5.03 23.69 -10.64
C LEU A 13 3.77 23.52 -11.49
N SER A 14 3.44 22.30 -11.89
CA SER A 14 2.23 22.01 -12.65
C SER A 14 0.96 22.23 -11.82
N SER A 15 0.97 21.88 -10.53
CA SER A 15 -0.15 22.14 -9.60
C SER A 15 -0.32 23.65 -9.35
N ALA A 16 0.77 24.39 -9.15
CA ALA A 16 0.73 25.84 -9.01
C ALA A 16 0.25 26.52 -10.30
N GLY A 17 0.72 26.06 -11.46
CA GLY A 17 0.22 26.50 -12.77
C GLY A 17 -1.27 26.23 -12.94
N LEU A 18 -1.76 25.08 -12.47
CA LEU A 18 -3.18 24.73 -12.48
C LEU A 18 -4.02 25.64 -11.58
N ILE A 19 -3.53 25.91 -10.37
CA ILE A 19 -4.19 26.80 -9.40
C ILE A 19 -4.25 28.23 -9.95
N LEU A 20 -3.17 28.72 -10.56
CA LEU A 20 -3.14 30.05 -11.19
C LEU A 20 -4.06 30.11 -12.41
N PHE A 21 -4.05 29.08 -13.26
CA PHE A 21 -4.97 28.98 -14.39
C PHE A 21 -6.43 28.98 -13.92
N LEU A 22 -6.76 28.24 -12.86
CA LEU A 22 -8.09 28.21 -12.26
C LEU A 22 -8.50 29.51 -11.57
N GLY A 23 -7.61 30.12 -10.79
CA GLY A 23 -7.87 31.41 -10.14
C GLY A 23 -8.08 32.51 -11.18
N GLY A 24 -7.32 32.45 -12.28
CA GLY A 24 -7.54 33.27 -13.46
C GLY A 24 -8.89 32.96 -14.11
N TRP A 25 -9.20 31.68 -14.35
CA TRP A 25 -10.45 31.22 -14.99
C TRP A 25 -11.71 31.60 -14.21
N ALA A 26 -11.69 31.45 -12.88
CA ALA A 26 -12.79 31.82 -12.00
C ALA A 26 -13.04 33.34 -11.97
N SER A 27 -12.03 34.15 -12.35
CA SER A 27 -12.17 35.60 -12.50
C SER A 27 -12.84 35.99 -13.83
N PHE A 28 -12.96 35.07 -14.79
CA PHE A 28 -13.70 35.27 -16.04
C PHE A 28 -15.10 34.66 -15.94
N ALA A 29 -15.92 35.21 -15.03
CA ALA A 29 -17.33 34.86 -14.91
C ALA A 29 -18.17 35.31 -16.13
N GLU A 30 -17.65 36.23 -16.94
CA GLU A 30 -18.25 36.64 -18.20
C GLU A 30 -17.23 36.43 -19.32
N SER A 31 -17.65 35.68 -20.34
CA SER A 31 -16.89 35.18 -21.48
C SER A 31 -15.75 36.08 -21.99
N ILE A 32 -14.60 35.48 -22.30
CA ILE A 32 -13.55 36.14 -23.10
C ILE A 32 -13.84 35.88 -24.59
N PRO A 33 -14.25 36.89 -25.38
CA PRO A 33 -14.30 36.75 -26.83
C PRO A 33 -12.86 36.79 -27.38
N ILE A 34 -12.35 35.64 -27.84
CA ILE A 34 -11.06 35.58 -28.55
C ILE A 34 -11.35 35.52 -30.06
N GLY A 35 -11.32 36.67 -30.71
CA GLY A 35 -11.20 36.78 -32.18
C GLY A 35 -12.34 36.16 -33.02
N ASN A 36 -12.30 36.44 -34.32
CA ASN A 36 -13.39 36.21 -35.28
C ASN A 36 -13.60 34.72 -35.68
N LEU A 37 -13.10 33.78 -34.90
CA LEU A 37 -13.31 32.35 -35.05
C LEU A 37 -13.89 31.85 -33.74
N GLY A 38 -15.21 31.60 -33.74
CA GLY A 38 -16.03 31.28 -32.57
C GLY A 38 -15.69 29.95 -31.88
N LEU A 39 -14.45 29.79 -31.41
CA LEU A 39 -14.11 28.85 -30.35
C LEU A 39 -14.50 29.47 -29.01
N LYS A 40 -15.80 29.38 -28.74
CA LYS A 40 -16.37 29.61 -27.42
C LYS A 40 -15.82 28.52 -26.48
N LEU A 41 -14.82 28.86 -25.66
CA LEU A 41 -14.37 28.08 -24.49
C LEU A 41 -15.45 28.17 -23.38
N THR A 42 -16.71 27.85 -23.72
CA THR A 42 -17.87 28.00 -22.85
C THR A 42 -18.58 26.68 -22.64
N SER A 43 -17.86 25.71 -22.08
CA SER A 43 -18.55 24.76 -21.22
C SER A 43 -17.79 24.68 -19.91
N LEU A 44 -18.31 25.39 -18.90
CA LEU A 44 -17.91 25.22 -17.50
C LEU A 44 -17.92 23.73 -17.08
N HIS A 45 -18.66 22.86 -17.79
CA HIS A 45 -18.70 21.42 -17.53
C HIS A 45 -17.42 20.69 -18.00
N VAL A 46 -16.69 21.21 -18.99
CA VAL A 46 -15.50 20.55 -19.56
C VAL A 46 -14.22 20.92 -18.81
N ALA A 47 -14.16 22.11 -18.20
CA ALA A 47 -13.00 22.57 -17.44
C ALA A 47 -12.63 21.65 -16.27
N PRO A 48 -13.56 21.16 -15.43
CA PRO A 48 -13.27 20.15 -14.41
C PRO A 48 -12.69 18.85 -14.98
N ILE A 49 -13.15 18.42 -16.17
CA ILE A 49 -12.69 17.19 -16.82
C ILE A 49 -11.24 17.34 -17.31
N ILE A 50 -10.91 18.46 -17.96
CA ILE A 50 -9.53 18.77 -18.38
C ILE A 50 -8.61 18.85 -17.17
N LEU A 51 -9.10 19.44 -16.07
CA LEU A 51 -8.33 19.53 -14.83
C LEU A 51 -8.06 18.19 -14.20
N ILE A 52 -9.08 17.34 -14.09
CA ILE A 52 -8.95 15.98 -13.58
C ILE A 52 -7.97 15.21 -14.46
N ALA A 53 -8.08 15.31 -15.79
CA ALA A 53 -7.18 14.63 -16.72
C ALA A 53 -5.72 15.11 -16.59
N PHE A 54 -5.48 16.42 -16.55
CA PHE A 54 -4.13 16.97 -16.39
C PHE A 54 -3.54 16.67 -15.02
N TRP A 55 -4.35 16.75 -13.97
CA TRP A 55 -3.95 16.41 -12.60
C TRP A 55 -3.60 14.93 -12.51
N LEU A 56 -4.45 14.04 -13.04
CA LEU A 56 -4.18 12.60 -13.12
C LEU A 56 -2.89 12.32 -13.92
N PHE A 57 -2.66 12.99 -15.04
CA PHE A 57 -1.45 12.82 -15.85
C PHE A 57 -0.17 13.21 -15.09
N SER A 58 -0.16 14.40 -14.49
CA SER A 58 1.00 14.92 -13.74
C SER A 58 1.26 14.09 -12.47
N TRP A 59 0.19 13.70 -11.77
CA TRP A 59 0.28 12.88 -10.56
C TRP A 59 0.65 11.43 -10.84
N GLN A 60 0.21 10.83 -11.95
CA GLN A 60 0.50 9.44 -12.28
C GLN A 60 2.01 9.19 -12.31
N ARG A 61 2.78 10.10 -12.91
CA ARG A 61 4.23 9.91 -13.05
C ARG A 61 4.98 10.10 -11.73
N PHE A 62 4.63 11.13 -10.95
CA PHE A 62 5.14 11.28 -9.59
C PHE A 62 4.77 10.08 -8.72
N PHE A 63 3.54 9.59 -8.83
CA PHE A 63 3.03 8.48 -8.07
C PHE A 63 3.74 7.16 -8.36
N VAL A 64 3.99 6.84 -9.64
CA VAL A 64 4.73 5.62 -10.00
C VAL A 64 6.11 5.62 -9.36
N LEU A 65 6.81 6.76 -9.42
CA LEU A 65 8.14 6.92 -8.83
C LEU A 65 8.09 6.88 -7.29
N ALA A 66 7.18 7.65 -6.68
CA ALA A 66 6.99 7.68 -5.23
C ALA A 66 6.56 6.31 -4.68
N ARG A 67 5.74 5.56 -5.41
CA ARG A 67 5.30 4.23 -5.01
C ARG A 67 6.47 3.26 -4.96
N GLN A 68 7.36 3.29 -5.95
CA GLN A 68 8.55 2.45 -5.99
C GLN A 68 9.55 2.82 -4.88
N SER A 69 9.77 4.12 -4.65
CA SER A 69 10.73 4.60 -3.64
C SER A 69 10.25 4.43 -2.21
N ASN A 70 8.96 4.64 -1.96
CA ASN A 70 8.40 4.68 -0.62
C ASN A 70 8.01 3.30 -0.11
N LYS A 71 7.67 2.38 -1.02
CA LYS A 71 7.21 1.02 -0.66
C LYS A 71 8.19 0.27 0.26
N PRO A 72 9.52 0.25 0.02
CA PRO A 72 10.47 -0.43 0.91
C PRO A 72 10.41 0.09 2.35
N ALA A 73 10.36 1.40 2.55
CA ALA A 73 10.28 2.00 3.89
C ALA A 73 8.96 1.66 4.59
N ILE A 74 7.83 1.74 3.87
CA ILE A 74 6.51 1.38 4.42
C ILE A 74 6.44 -0.13 4.72
N ASP A 75 6.98 -0.97 3.84
CA ASP A 75 7.07 -2.41 4.06
C ASP A 75 7.87 -2.71 5.32
N GLN A 76 9.04 -2.07 5.50
CA GLN A 76 9.87 -2.26 6.69
C GLN A 76 9.14 -1.86 7.97
N MET A 77 8.47 -0.71 7.99
CA MET A 77 7.67 -0.26 9.14
C MET A 77 6.61 -1.29 9.54
N ILE A 78 5.98 -1.94 8.56
CA ILE A 78 4.96 -2.96 8.82
C ILE A 78 5.62 -4.25 9.31
N VAL A 79 6.73 -4.67 8.69
CA VAL A 79 7.50 -5.85 9.14
C VAL A 79 7.93 -5.71 10.59
N ASP A 80 8.45 -4.55 10.99
CA ASP A 80 8.86 -4.26 12.36
C ASP A 80 7.66 -4.35 13.31
N LYS A 81 6.50 -3.83 12.86
CA LYS A 81 5.27 -3.92 13.64
C LYS A 81 4.73 -5.35 13.73
N VAL A 82 4.83 -6.15 12.66
CA VAL A 82 4.45 -7.57 12.68
C VAL A 82 5.26 -8.31 13.74
N ASN A 83 6.59 -8.11 13.75
CA ASN A 83 7.50 -8.77 14.68
C ASN A 83 7.28 -8.38 16.14
N SER A 84 6.79 -7.17 16.41
CA SER A 84 6.44 -6.69 17.76
C SER A 84 4.97 -6.90 18.14
N SER A 85 4.17 -7.58 17.31
CA SER A 85 2.73 -7.78 17.51
C SER A 85 2.33 -9.24 17.66
N LYS A 86 1.07 -9.47 18.06
CA LYS A 86 0.44 -10.79 18.10
C LYS A 86 -0.30 -11.16 16.79
N LEU A 87 -0.01 -10.47 15.67
CA LEU A 87 -0.71 -10.71 14.40
C LEU A 87 -0.62 -12.18 13.97
N ILE A 88 0.57 -12.77 14.10
CA ILE A 88 0.85 -14.13 13.64
C ILE A 88 -0.04 -15.17 14.35
N LEU A 89 -0.25 -15.02 15.66
CA LEU A 89 -1.14 -15.90 16.42
C LEU A 89 -2.62 -15.77 16.01
N SER A 90 -3.02 -14.59 15.52
CA SER A 90 -4.38 -14.35 15.04
C SER A 90 -4.61 -14.87 13.62
N VAL A 91 -3.59 -14.80 12.78
CA VAL A 91 -3.64 -15.17 11.36
C VAL A 91 -3.36 -16.67 11.17
N PHE A 92 -2.40 -17.21 11.91
CA PHE A 92 -2.02 -18.61 11.95
C PHE A 92 -2.17 -19.14 13.38
N PRO A 93 -3.40 -19.44 13.83
CA PRO A 93 -3.62 -19.99 15.16
C PRO A 93 -2.90 -21.34 15.30
N PRO A 94 -2.03 -21.55 16.31
CA PRO A 94 -1.27 -22.79 16.45
C PRO A 94 -2.15 -24.05 16.52
N LYS A 95 -3.33 -23.93 17.15
CA LYS A 95 -4.33 -25.01 17.23
C LYS A 95 -4.77 -25.53 15.86
N SER A 96 -4.81 -24.67 14.84
CA SER A 96 -5.14 -25.07 13.46
C SER A 96 -4.09 -25.99 12.83
N PHE A 97 -2.92 -26.13 13.45
CA PHE A 97 -1.78 -26.89 12.95
C PHE A 97 -1.37 -28.04 13.88
N ASN A 98 -2.33 -28.54 14.67
CA ASN A 98 -2.13 -29.57 15.69
C ASN A 98 -1.11 -29.20 16.77
N LEU A 99 -1.01 -27.92 17.14
CA LEU A 99 -0.20 -27.44 18.26
C LEU A 99 -1.13 -26.85 19.33
N PRO A 100 -1.70 -27.68 20.24
CA PRO A 100 -2.67 -27.23 21.24
C PRO A 100 -2.04 -26.45 22.41
N GLY A 101 -0.76 -26.71 22.69
CA GLY A 101 0.00 -26.12 23.79
C GLY A 101 0.68 -24.79 23.47
N GLN A 102 1.65 -24.42 24.30
CA GLN A 102 2.50 -23.25 24.05
C GLN A 102 3.41 -23.52 22.85
N VAL A 103 3.53 -22.51 21.97
CA VAL A 103 4.42 -22.58 20.82
C VAL A 103 5.46 -21.47 20.85
N SER A 104 6.66 -21.81 20.41
CA SER A 104 7.74 -20.89 20.12
C SER A 104 7.72 -20.56 18.63
N LYS A 105 7.87 -19.27 18.33
CA LYS A 105 8.00 -18.75 16.98
C LYS A 105 9.48 -18.66 16.64
N HIS A 106 9.87 -19.17 15.48
CA HIS A 106 11.24 -19.20 15.03
C HIS A 106 11.38 -18.62 13.62
N LYS A 107 12.57 -18.05 13.37
CA LYS A 107 13.01 -17.56 12.08
C LYS A 107 13.00 -18.68 11.06
N TRP A 108 12.64 -18.32 9.84
CA TRP A 108 12.72 -19.20 8.69
C TRP A 108 14.13 -19.78 8.54
N GLY A 109 14.23 -21.12 8.53
CA GLY A 109 15.51 -21.83 8.55
C GLY A 109 16.26 -21.86 7.21
N TRP A 110 15.58 -21.58 6.09
CA TRP A 110 16.19 -21.64 4.76
C TRP A 110 16.65 -20.27 4.27
N PRO A 111 17.77 -20.20 3.52
CA PRO A 111 18.20 -18.96 2.89
C PRO A 111 17.10 -18.38 2.00
N HIS A 112 16.69 -17.13 2.25
CA HIS A 112 15.72 -16.41 1.43
C HIS A 112 16.03 -14.91 1.47
N GLU A 113 15.94 -14.22 0.33
CA GLU A 113 16.33 -12.80 0.19
C GLU A 113 15.57 -11.88 1.15
N SER A 114 14.32 -12.21 1.47
CA SER A 114 13.46 -11.43 2.39
C SER A 114 13.69 -11.74 3.87
N VAL A 115 14.63 -12.61 4.21
CA VAL A 115 14.99 -12.97 5.59
C VAL A 115 16.42 -12.49 5.84
N PRO A 116 16.61 -11.35 6.54
CA PRO A 116 17.94 -10.84 6.82
C PRO A 116 18.76 -11.85 7.63
N LYS A 117 20.02 -12.06 7.25
CA LYS A 117 20.92 -12.97 7.98
C LYS A 117 21.04 -12.60 9.47
N ALA A 118 21.12 -11.29 9.74
CA ALA A 118 21.21 -10.71 11.08
C ALA A 118 19.88 -10.68 11.87
N ALA A 119 18.77 -11.16 11.29
CA ALA A 119 17.48 -11.14 11.98
C ALA A 119 17.47 -12.09 13.20
N PRO A 120 16.75 -11.73 14.28
CA PRO A 120 16.71 -12.53 15.51
C PRO A 120 16.09 -13.92 15.31
N HIS A 121 16.29 -14.81 16.28
CA HIS A 121 15.83 -16.20 16.21
C HIS A 121 14.32 -16.36 16.12
N ASP A 122 13.53 -15.38 16.52
CA ASP A 122 12.06 -15.39 16.48
C ASP A 122 11.49 -14.53 15.34
N TYR A 123 12.34 -14.07 14.42
CA TYR A 123 11.95 -13.16 13.34
C TYR A 123 10.92 -13.77 12.39
N VAL A 124 9.97 -12.95 11.94
CA VAL A 124 9.01 -13.28 10.90
C VAL A 124 9.18 -12.37 9.72
N SER A 125 9.45 -12.96 8.56
CA SER A 125 9.41 -12.24 7.30
C SER A 125 7.96 -12.02 6.92
N TYR A 126 7.63 -10.77 6.58
CA TYR A 126 6.32 -10.38 6.10
C TYR A 126 6.47 -9.60 4.79
N LYS A 127 5.82 -10.06 3.73
CA LYS A 127 5.90 -9.41 2.42
C LYS A 127 4.50 -9.07 1.90
N ARG A 128 4.35 -7.80 1.52
CA ARG A 128 3.13 -7.28 0.89
C ARG A 128 3.23 -7.37 -0.62
N GLU A 129 2.46 -8.29 -1.20
CA GLU A 129 2.32 -8.49 -2.64
C GLU A 129 0.91 -8.05 -3.10
N ARG A 130 0.73 -7.84 -4.41
CA ARG A 130 -0.60 -7.48 -4.94
C ARG A 130 -1.55 -8.66 -4.70
N PHE A 131 -2.66 -8.41 -4.00
CA PHE A 131 -3.65 -9.43 -3.59
C PHE A 131 -3.07 -10.62 -2.81
N LYS A 132 -1.92 -10.44 -2.15
CA LYS A 132 -1.27 -11.53 -1.45
C LYS A 132 -0.43 -11.02 -0.29
N ARG A 133 -0.42 -11.74 0.82
CA ARG A 133 0.45 -11.48 1.98
C ARG A 133 1.24 -12.74 2.31
N ARG A 134 2.55 -12.64 2.26
CA ARG A 134 3.44 -13.78 2.47
C ARG A 134 4.13 -13.67 3.82
N PHE A 135 4.04 -14.73 4.59
CA PHE A 135 4.73 -14.94 5.85
C PHE A 135 5.79 -16.02 5.67
N MET A 136 6.97 -15.80 6.25
CA MET A 136 7.99 -16.84 6.39
C MET A 136 8.47 -16.92 7.82
N PHE A 137 8.17 -18.03 8.47
CA PHE A 137 8.53 -18.36 9.84
C PHE A 137 8.24 -19.84 10.11
N GLN A 138 8.55 -20.31 11.32
CA GLN A 138 8.16 -21.64 11.76
C GLN A 138 7.67 -21.60 13.22
N TYR A 139 6.69 -22.44 13.55
CA TYR A 139 6.36 -22.76 14.93
C TYR A 139 7.11 -24.01 15.37
N PHE A 140 7.50 -24.02 16.64
CA PHE A 140 7.99 -25.18 17.36
C PHE A 140 7.15 -25.35 18.62
N GLY A 141 6.63 -26.54 18.86
CA GLY A 141 5.88 -26.86 20.06
C GLY A 141 5.49 -28.34 20.07
N ASN A 142 4.77 -28.74 21.11
CA ASN A 142 4.28 -30.11 21.24
C ASN A 142 2.92 -30.24 20.57
N ASP A 143 2.69 -31.38 19.92
CA ASP A 143 1.42 -31.71 19.32
C ASP A 143 0.43 -32.33 20.34
N SER A 144 -0.70 -32.83 19.85
CA SER A 144 -1.73 -33.48 20.70
C SER A 144 -1.25 -34.75 21.43
N ASN A 145 -0.18 -35.38 20.97
CA ASN A 145 0.43 -36.57 21.56
C ASN A 145 1.66 -36.23 22.40
N GLU A 146 1.87 -34.95 22.71
CA GLU A 146 3.06 -34.41 23.38
C GLU A 146 4.38 -34.60 22.59
N GLU A 147 4.30 -34.89 21.29
CA GLU A 147 5.48 -35.03 20.43
C GLU A 147 5.95 -33.68 19.90
N ALA A 148 7.27 -33.47 19.88
CA ALA A 148 7.87 -32.23 19.39
C ALA A 148 7.66 -32.09 17.88
N ARG A 149 7.03 -31.00 17.45
CA ARG A 149 6.65 -30.76 16.06
C ARG A 149 7.09 -29.38 15.57
N TYR A 150 7.61 -29.37 14.35
CA TYR A 150 7.87 -28.15 13.59
C TYR A 150 6.77 -27.93 12.55
N VAL A 151 6.23 -26.71 12.52
CA VAL A 151 5.27 -26.26 11.51
C VAL A 151 5.89 -25.09 10.76
N HIS A 152 6.13 -25.28 9.47
CA HIS A 152 6.84 -24.32 8.63
C HIS A 152 5.86 -23.56 7.73
N PHE A 153 6.03 -22.25 7.62
CA PHE A 153 5.27 -21.38 6.74
C PHE A 153 6.22 -20.75 5.73
N GLY A 154 6.12 -21.09 4.44
CA GLY A 154 6.97 -20.52 3.39
C GLY A 154 7.08 -21.39 2.13
N PRO A 155 7.73 -20.90 1.06
CA PRO A 155 7.70 -21.51 -0.27
C PRO A 155 8.52 -22.80 -0.44
N VAL A 156 9.33 -23.21 0.56
CA VAL A 156 10.32 -24.30 0.42
C VAL A 156 10.05 -25.51 1.31
N ALA A 157 9.22 -25.38 2.37
CA ALA A 157 8.98 -26.50 3.29
C ALA A 157 7.64 -27.19 3.01
N SER A 158 7.68 -28.52 2.94
CA SER A 158 6.63 -29.41 2.42
C SER A 158 5.48 -29.74 3.39
N ASN A 159 5.46 -29.19 4.61
CA ASN A 159 4.43 -29.56 5.58
C ASN A 159 3.20 -28.63 5.63
N ILE A 160 3.30 -27.39 5.13
CA ILE A 160 2.16 -26.51 4.87
C ILE A 160 2.53 -25.62 3.68
N LYS A 161 1.96 -25.91 2.51
CA LYS A 161 1.85 -24.88 1.49
C LYS A 161 1.05 -23.74 2.09
N ASP A 162 1.55 -22.53 1.91
CA ASP A 162 0.82 -21.26 2.12
C ASP A 162 1.01 -20.61 3.50
N GLY A 163 2.23 -20.13 3.74
CA GLY A 163 2.43 -18.85 4.45
C GLY A 163 1.82 -17.65 3.68
N ASP A 164 1.08 -17.92 2.60
CA ASP A 164 0.49 -17.00 1.67
C ASP A 164 -1.01 -16.84 1.95
N LEU A 165 -1.43 -15.60 2.15
CA LEU A 165 -2.83 -15.26 2.37
C LEU A 165 -3.34 -14.48 1.17
N ILE A 166 -4.46 -14.92 0.63
CA ILE A 166 -5.16 -14.32 -0.51
C ILE A 166 -6.52 -13.76 -0.06
N PRO A 167 -7.20 -12.89 -0.85
CA PRO A 167 -8.40 -12.19 -0.41
C PRO A 167 -9.57 -13.08 0.03
N PHE A 168 -9.60 -14.33 -0.43
CA PHE A 168 -10.61 -15.31 -0.01
C PHE A 168 -10.34 -15.90 1.39
N ASN A 169 -9.17 -15.66 1.99
CA ASN A 169 -8.81 -16.12 3.33
C ASN A 169 -9.11 -15.02 4.36
N THR A 170 -9.77 -15.35 5.47
CA THR A 170 -10.04 -14.40 6.56
C THR A 170 -8.76 -13.83 7.19
N GLY A 171 -7.68 -14.60 7.19
CA GLY A 171 -6.33 -14.17 7.58
C GLY A 171 -5.81 -13.00 6.74
N TYR A 172 -6.15 -12.93 5.45
CA TYR A 172 -5.77 -11.80 4.60
C TYR A 172 -6.41 -10.50 5.11
N TRP A 173 -7.70 -10.51 5.43
CA TRP A 173 -8.39 -9.34 5.95
C TRP A 173 -7.89 -8.93 7.33
N LYS A 174 -7.49 -9.88 8.18
CA LYS A 174 -6.78 -9.60 9.44
C LYS A 174 -5.46 -8.85 9.18
N CYS A 175 -4.70 -9.24 8.16
CA CYS A 175 -3.50 -8.53 7.75
C CYS A 175 -3.81 -7.13 7.22
N ILE A 176 -4.82 -6.97 6.36
CA ILE A 176 -5.23 -5.65 5.85
C ILE A 176 -5.65 -4.73 7.00
N TRP A 177 -6.45 -5.22 7.93
CA TRP A 177 -6.87 -4.46 9.10
C TRP A 177 -5.68 -4.05 9.98
N PHE A 178 -4.73 -4.96 10.18
CA PHE A 178 -3.49 -4.67 10.90
C PHE A 178 -2.64 -3.60 10.21
N GLU A 179 -2.49 -3.68 8.89
CA GLU A 179 -1.78 -2.69 8.07
C GLU A 179 -2.45 -1.32 8.20
N LEU A 180 -3.78 -1.25 8.06
CA LEU A 180 -4.54 -0.02 8.22
C LEU A 180 -4.34 0.58 9.61
N ARG A 181 -4.46 -0.22 10.68
CA ARG A 181 -4.20 0.27 12.06
C ARG A 181 -2.77 0.72 12.28
N THR A 182 -1.81 0.16 11.56
CA THR A 182 -0.40 0.52 11.66
C THR A 182 -0.09 1.83 10.91
N LEU A 183 -0.71 2.02 9.75
CA LEU A 183 -0.41 3.13 8.84
C LEU A 183 -1.31 4.35 9.04
N ALA A 184 -2.60 4.16 9.33
CA ALA A 184 -3.58 5.25 9.41
C ALA A 184 -3.23 6.32 10.47
N PRO A 185 -2.76 5.97 11.68
CA PRO A 185 -2.34 6.99 12.66
C PRO A 185 -1.14 7.81 12.19
N ARG A 186 -0.29 7.21 11.33
CA ARG A 186 0.96 7.82 10.84
C ARG A 186 0.76 8.55 9.50
N PHE A 187 -0.48 8.69 9.07
CA PHE A 187 -0.81 9.19 7.74
C PHE A 187 -0.39 10.66 7.55
N PHE A 188 -0.51 11.47 8.61
CA PHE A 188 -0.08 12.88 8.61
C PHE A 188 1.34 13.05 9.13
N ASP A 189 1.78 12.20 10.07
CA ASP A 189 3.10 12.31 10.70
C ASP A 189 4.24 11.77 9.83
N ASN A 190 3.94 10.89 8.88
CA ASN A 190 4.92 10.32 7.97
C ASN A 190 4.53 10.58 6.51
N PRO A 191 5.09 11.63 5.88
CA PRO A 191 4.74 12.04 4.52
C PRO A 191 4.88 10.93 3.47
N ILE A 192 5.80 9.97 3.69
CA ILE A 192 6.04 8.83 2.81
C ILE A 192 4.78 7.96 2.66
N ILE A 193 4.00 7.81 3.74
CA ILE A 193 2.73 7.08 3.75
C ILE A 193 1.68 7.86 2.95
N GLY A 194 1.52 9.15 3.26
CA GLY A 194 0.60 10.03 2.54
C GLY A 194 0.86 10.00 1.03
N PHE A 195 2.09 10.28 0.61
CA PHE A 195 2.48 10.27 -0.81
C PHE A 195 2.26 8.92 -1.50
N HIS A 196 2.33 7.81 -0.75
CA HIS A 196 2.09 6.47 -1.30
C HIS A 196 0.59 6.13 -1.46
N TYR A 197 -0.32 6.74 -0.69
CA TYR A 197 -1.73 6.35 -0.67
C TYR A 197 -2.72 7.44 -1.13
N PHE A 198 -2.42 8.73 -0.93
CA PHE A 198 -3.30 9.84 -1.32
C PHE A 198 -3.77 9.77 -2.78
N PRO A 199 -2.91 9.49 -3.77
CA PRO A 199 -3.33 9.54 -5.18
C PRO A 199 -4.40 8.50 -5.51
N HIS A 200 -4.36 7.35 -4.85
CA HIS A 200 -5.40 6.34 -5.01
C HIS A 200 -6.72 6.78 -4.37
N ILE A 201 -6.68 7.37 -3.18
CA ILE A 201 -7.88 7.88 -2.50
C ILE A 201 -8.54 8.97 -3.36
N PHE A 202 -7.77 9.93 -3.86
CA PHE A 202 -8.28 11.00 -4.74
C PHE A 202 -8.79 10.47 -6.07
N ALA A 203 -8.09 9.53 -6.71
CA ALA A 203 -8.54 8.93 -7.97
C ALA A 203 -9.88 8.20 -7.80
N TRP A 204 -10.05 7.45 -6.70
CA TRP A 204 -11.33 6.80 -6.39
C TRP A 204 -12.42 7.82 -6.10
N ALA A 205 -12.14 8.87 -5.31
CA ALA A 205 -13.10 9.93 -5.04
C ALA A 205 -13.56 10.64 -6.32
N ALA A 206 -12.63 10.95 -7.23
CA ALA A 206 -12.94 11.54 -8.53
C ALA A 206 -13.77 10.59 -9.41
N PHE A 207 -13.43 9.29 -9.44
CA PHE A 207 -14.21 8.29 -10.18
C PHE A 207 -15.64 8.19 -9.65
N PHE A 208 -15.83 8.10 -8.32
CA PHE A 208 -17.16 8.07 -7.72
C PHE A 208 -17.96 9.33 -8.02
N TYR A 209 -17.33 10.50 -7.93
CA TYR A 209 -17.97 11.77 -8.29
C TYR A 209 -18.49 11.74 -9.73
N VAL A 210 -17.66 11.29 -10.68
CA VAL A 210 -18.04 11.16 -12.10
C VAL A 210 -19.17 10.15 -12.29
N CYS A 211 -19.16 9.01 -11.59
CA CYS A 211 -20.23 8.00 -11.70
C CYS A 211 -21.57 8.43 -11.10
N ILE A 212 -21.59 9.41 -10.19
CA ILE A 212 -22.83 9.92 -9.57
C ILE A 212 -23.41 11.08 -10.39
N TRP A 213 -22.55 11.85 -11.07
CA TRP A 213 -22.93 13.07 -11.79
C TRP A 213 -23.05 12.90 -13.32
N LEU A 214 -22.77 11.71 -13.86
CA LEU A 214 -23.14 11.28 -15.21
C LEU A 214 -24.38 10.38 -15.16
#